data_AF-A0A6L8G7T8-F1
#
_entry.id   AF-A0A6L8G7T8-F1
#
_cell.length_a   1.000
_cell.length_b   1.000
_cell.length_c   1.000
_cell.angle_alpha   90.00
_cell.angle_beta   90.00
_cell.angle_gamma   90.00
#
_symmetry.space_group_name_H-M   'P 1'
#
loop_
_entity.id
_entity.type
_entity.pdbx_description
1 polymer ?
#
loop_
_entity_poly.entity_id
_entity_poly.type
_entity_poly.pdbx_seq_one_letter_code
_entity_poly.pdbx_strand_id
1 'polypeptide(L)'
;MITDDGTGIQDPAVLLSFGENGWSDDLVHREDAAGMGFLSLARRICFISSRVRARDGSEITGWRVDLRPDHFLGKAEATVYPDDSAPYPHGTSVVFQASVADGGEYPGAVRNAVQAAALHYPLPVTFSDEVTPTEPELMHRKAFLDGAVHAEPWKGLVFGVFRNPRRFGLGLEDVNFHGLTVAVRLPGVESVDGVHWKAAADIYRCPELELVLPARREVVETPFLQKLRETARLAIYRAMAQHDDPRPAYLDWEQAKDAGIDIAPAPAELRPWRPAIADIDDWREMPGLKEIGMDALLMEYDSEPPQAQAN
;
A
#
# COMPACT_ATOMS: atom_id res chain seq x y z
N MET A 1 20.74 -4.47 14.10
CA MET A 1 20.24 -5.86 14.24
C MET A 1 18.73 -5.85 14.06
N ILE A 2 18.16 -6.87 13.44
CA ILE A 2 16.71 -7.09 13.33
C ILE A 2 16.44 -8.48 13.92
N THR A 3 15.45 -8.60 14.80
CA THR A 3 15.12 -9.88 15.46
C THR A 3 13.61 -10.04 15.57
N ASP A 4 13.13 -11.26 15.37
CA ASP A 4 11.75 -11.67 15.58
C ASP A 4 11.67 -12.90 16.50
N ASP A 5 10.48 -13.15 17.06
CA ASP A 5 10.12 -14.31 17.88
C ASP A 5 9.16 -15.26 17.13
N GLY A 6 9.29 -15.30 15.80
CA GLY A 6 8.46 -16.08 14.90
C GLY A 6 8.72 -17.59 14.97
N THR A 7 8.41 -18.30 13.88
CA THR A 7 8.59 -19.75 13.83
C THR A 7 10.05 -20.19 13.69
N GLY A 8 10.94 -19.27 13.32
CA GLY A 8 12.30 -19.58 12.89
C GLY A 8 12.37 -20.25 11.52
N ILE A 9 13.59 -20.49 11.06
CA ILE A 9 13.94 -21.10 9.78
C ILE A 9 14.56 -22.47 10.06
N GLN A 10 13.99 -23.52 9.49
CA GLN A 10 14.43 -24.90 9.73
C GLN A 10 15.70 -25.25 8.97
N ASP A 11 15.72 -24.97 7.67
CA ASP A 11 16.86 -25.28 6.81
C ASP A 11 17.55 -23.97 6.38
N PRO A 12 18.80 -23.69 6.79
CA PRO A 12 19.52 -22.49 6.39
C PRO A 12 19.79 -22.40 4.87
N ALA A 13 19.68 -23.49 4.11
CA ALA A 13 19.84 -23.47 2.66
C ALA A 13 18.84 -22.52 1.98
N VAL A 14 17.66 -22.34 2.59
CA VAL A 14 16.59 -21.44 2.09
C VAL A 14 17.02 -19.99 1.93
N LEU A 15 18.07 -19.57 2.66
CA LEU A 15 18.60 -18.22 2.58
C LEU A 15 19.26 -17.91 1.23
N LEU A 16 19.80 -18.93 0.55
CA LEU A 16 20.58 -18.78 -0.69
C LEU A 16 19.92 -19.47 -1.89
N SER A 17 18.87 -20.26 -1.68
CA SER A 17 18.05 -20.83 -2.74
C SER A 17 17.02 -19.82 -3.26
N PHE A 18 17.04 -19.55 -4.56
CA PHE A 18 15.99 -18.75 -5.19
C PHE A 18 14.66 -19.52 -5.19
N GLY A 19 13.71 -19.09 -4.36
CA GLY A 19 12.31 -19.57 -4.40
C GLY A 19 11.98 -20.76 -3.47
N GLU A 20 12.95 -21.34 -2.77
CA GLU A 20 12.70 -22.26 -1.65
C GLU A 20 12.84 -21.48 -0.34
N ASN A 21 11.76 -21.38 0.42
CA ASN A 21 11.62 -20.49 1.59
C ASN A 21 11.25 -21.26 2.87
N GLY A 22 11.27 -22.60 2.86
CA GLY A 22 11.00 -23.46 4.03
C GLY A 22 9.57 -23.34 4.59
N TRP A 23 8.73 -22.55 3.93
CA TRP A 23 7.34 -22.32 4.27
C TRP A 23 6.50 -23.46 3.68
N SER A 24 5.40 -23.83 4.34
CA SER A 24 4.44 -24.75 3.73
C SER A 24 3.95 -24.18 2.40
N ASP A 25 3.67 -25.03 1.41
CA ASP A 25 3.13 -24.62 0.10
C ASP A 25 1.95 -23.64 0.22
N ASP A 26 1.07 -23.86 1.20
CA ASP A 26 -0.04 -22.97 1.52
C ASP A 26 0.44 -21.55 1.89
N LEU A 27 1.51 -21.41 2.67
CA LEU A 27 2.03 -20.12 3.11
C LEU A 27 2.81 -19.42 1.99
N VAL A 28 3.60 -20.17 1.21
CA VAL A 28 4.28 -19.68 0.00
C VAL A 28 3.28 -19.11 -0.99
N HIS A 29 2.21 -19.86 -1.25
CA HIS A 29 1.14 -19.43 -2.12
C HIS A 29 0.42 -18.19 -1.56
N ARG A 30 0.20 -18.14 -0.24
CA ARG A 30 -0.53 -17.04 0.41
C ARG A 30 0.20 -15.70 0.43
N GLU A 31 1.50 -15.71 0.63
CA GLU A 31 2.31 -14.52 0.86
C GLU A 31 3.21 -14.16 -0.33
N ASP A 32 3.21 -15.00 -1.38
CA ASP A 32 4.06 -14.86 -2.57
C ASP A 32 5.50 -14.49 -2.18
N ALA A 33 6.15 -15.35 -1.38
CA ALA A 33 7.42 -15.03 -0.75
C ALA A 33 8.63 -15.32 -1.66
N ALA A 34 8.94 -14.42 -2.60
CA ALA A 34 10.26 -14.36 -3.25
C ALA A 34 11.26 -13.55 -2.39
N GLY A 35 12.37 -14.20 -2.02
CA GLY A 35 13.39 -13.78 -1.05
C GLY A 35 14.26 -12.54 -1.41
N MET A 36 13.74 -11.58 -2.18
CA MET A 36 14.53 -10.44 -2.65
C MET A 36 14.81 -9.38 -1.58
N GLY A 37 13.93 -9.23 -0.56
CA GLY A 37 14.20 -8.34 0.57
C GLY A 37 15.48 -8.73 1.30
N PHE A 38 15.71 -10.04 1.46
CA PHE A 38 16.94 -10.59 2.01
C PHE A 38 18.15 -10.38 1.09
N LEU A 39 17.97 -10.50 -0.23
CA LEU A 39 19.04 -10.25 -1.21
C LEU A 39 19.48 -8.78 -1.29
N SER A 40 18.75 -7.83 -0.70
CA SER A 40 19.28 -6.47 -0.47
C SER A 40 20.57 -6.48 0.38
N LEU A 41 20.77 -7.54 1.17
CA LEU A 41 21.99 -7.79 1.94
C LEU A 41 23.11 -8.43 1.11
N ALA A 42 22.90 -8.79 -0.16
CA ALA A 42 23.91 -9.49 -0.96
C ALA A 42 25.22 -8.72 -1.18
N ARG A 43 25.20 -7.39 -0.94
CA ARG A 43 26.40 -6.54 -0.98
C ARG A 43 27.00 -6.28 0.40
N ARG A 44 26.45 -6.88 1.45
CA ARG A 44 26.81 -6.65 2.85
C ARG A 44 27.33 -7.94 3.47
N ILE A 45 28.11 -7.78 4.54
CA ILE A 45 28.37 -8.87 5.47
C ILE A 45 27.19 -8.95 6.41
N CYS A 46 26.60 -10.13 6.54
CA CYS A 46 25.51 -10.37 7.49
C CYS A 46 25.72 -11.67 8.27
N PHE A 47 25.29 -11.64 9.53
CA PHE A 47 25.28 -12.76 10.45
C PHE A 47 23.82 -13.07 10.73
N ILE A 48 23.44 -14.31 10.48
CA ILE A 48 22.05 -14.74 10.65
C ILE A 48 22.05 -15.90 11.60
N SER A 49 21.14 -15.86 12.55
CA SER A 49 20.86 -16.97 13.43
C SER A 49 19.37 -17.23 13.49
N SER A 50 18.98 -18.48 13.60
CA SER A 50 17.59 -18.86 13.67
C SER A 50 17.41 -20.11 14.52
N ARG A 51 16.26 -20.19 15.18
CA ARG A 51 15.84 -21.35 15.95
C ARG A 51 14.36 -21.62 15.73
N VAL A 52 14.05 -22.86 15.38
CA VAL A 52 12.69 -23.29 15.12
C VAL A 52 11.89 -23.40 16.41
N ARG A 53 10.64 -22.92 16.39
CA ARG A 53 9.68 -23.16 17.46
C ARG A 53 9.16 -24.60 17.37
N ALA A 54 9.56 -25.45 18.32
CA ALA A 54 9.05 -26.81 18.40
C ALA A 54 7.56 -26.83 18.78
N ARG A 55 6.77 -27.70 18.13
CA ARG A 55 5.32 -27.83 18.40
C ARG A 55 5.01 -28.48 19.76
N ASP A 56 5.92 -29.30 20.26
CA ASP A 56 5.82 -30.01 21.54
C ASP A 56 6.53 -29.29 22.69
N GLY A 57 7.08 -28.10 22.44
CA GLY A 57 7.83 -27.31 23.42
C GLY A 57 9.25 -27.81 23.70
N SER A 58 9.75 -28.77 22.92
CA SER A 58 11.16 -29.19 23.00
C SER A 58 12.12 -28.07 22.59
N GLU A 59 13.30 -28.04 23.21
CA GLU A 59 14.38 -27.15 22.78
C GLU A 59 15.07 -27.75 21.55
N ILE A 60 15.07 -26.99 20.46
CA ILE A 60 15.80 -27.34 19.24
C ILE A 60 17.05 -26.45 19.20
N THR A 61 18.22 -27.07 19.00
CA THR A 61 19.47 -26.34 18.78
C THR A 61 19.31 -25.37 17.61
N GLY A 62 19.62 -24.10 17.85
CA GLY A 62 19.60 -23.09 16.79
C GLY A 62 20.79 -23.25 15.84
N TRP A 63 20.79 -22.49 14.77
CA TRP A 63 21.94 -22.40 13.87
C TRP A 63 22.30 -20.95 13.59
N ARG A 64 23.54 -20.74 13.19
CA ARG A 64 24.04 -19.48 12.63
C ARG A 64 24.84 -19.68 11.36
N VAL A 65 24.83 -18.66 10.51
CA VAL A 65 25.61 -18.60 9.28
C VAL A 65 26.14 -17.18 9.07
N ASP A 66 27.37 -17.10 8.60
CA ASP A 66 28.04 -15.85 8.26
C ASP A 66 28.02 -15.70 6.73
N LEU A 67 27.23 -14.76 6.23
CA LEU A 67 27.08 -14.52 4.81
C LEU A 67 27.89 -13.31 4.34
N ARG A 68 28.57 -13.50 3.22
CA ARG A 68 29.36 -12.50 2.49
C ARG A 68 28.87 -12.43 1.04
N PRO A 69 29.19 -11.36 0.30
CA PRO A 69 28.77 -11.23 -1.10
C PRO A 69 29.07 -12.45 -1.99
N ASP A 70 30.20 -13.12 -1.78
CA ASP A 70 30.56 -14.32 -2.54
C ASP A 70 29.64 -15.52 -2.29
N HIS A 71 29.01 -15.63 -1.10
CA HIS A 71 28.03 -16.68 -0.82
C HIS A 71 26.74 -16.44 -1.62
N PHE A 72 26.28 -15.19 -1.70
CA PHE A 72 25.10 -14.82 -2.50
C PHE A 72 25.33 -14.99 -4.00
N LEU A 73 26.57 -14.86 -4.47
CA LEU A 73 26.95 -15.04 -5.87
C LEU A 73 27.29 -16.50 -6.24
N GLY A 74 27.18 -17.44 -5.29
CA GLY A 74 27.54 -18.85 -5.50
C GLY A 74 29.03 -19.06 -5.75
N LYS A 75 29.89 -18.12 -5.35
CA LYS A 75 31.35 -18.19 -5.51
C LYS A 75 32.06 -18.89 -4.35
N ALA A 76 31.36 -19.08 -3.23
CA ALA A 76 31.86 -19.75 -2.05
C ALA A 76 30.72 -20.45 -1.29
N GLU A 77 31.05 -21.52 -0.57
CA GLU A 77 30.11 -22.25 0.29
C GLU A 77 29.98 -21.56 1.66
N ALA A 78 28.76 -21.43 2.16
CA ALA A 78 28.49 -20.90 3.48
C ALA A 78 28.54 -22.02 4.52
N THR A 79 29.31 -21.84 5.60
CA THR A 79 29.38 -22.80 6.70
C THR A 79 28.31 -22.49 7.75
N VAL A 80 27.52 -23.50 8.12
CA VAL A 80 26.50 -23.41 9.17
C VAL A 80 27.09 -23.94 10.47
N TYR A 81 26.87 -23.20 11.56
CA TYR A 81 27.30 -23.58 12.90
C TYR A 81 26.09 -23.74 13.83
N PRO A 82 26.11 -24.68 14.79
CA PRO A 82 25.16 -24.67 15.89
C PRO A 82 25.25 -23.36 16.68
N ASP A 83 24.10 -22.81 17.08
CA ASP A 83 24.00 -21.59 17.86
C ASP A 83 22.86 -21.64 18.88
N ASP A 84 23.21 -21.92 20.13
CA ASP A 84 22.25 -21.90 21.23
C ASP A 84 22.03 -20.49 21.83
N SER A 85 22.76 -19.48 21.33
CA SER A 85 22.72 -18.12 21.86
C SER A 85 21.70 -17.20 21.18
N ALA A 86 21.12 -17.58 20.03
CA ALA A 86 20.24 -16.68 19.28
C ALA A 86 19.18 -17.37 18.38
N PRO A 87 18.01 -16.73 18.16
CA PRO A 87 17.24 -15.91 19.13
C PRO A 87 16.52 -16.78 20.17
N TYR A 88 16.37 -16.26 21.39
CA TYR A 88 15.80 -17.00 22.53
C TYR A 88 14.33 -16.62 22.80
N PRO A 89 13.41 -17.60 22.94
CA PRO A 89 13.63 -19.04 22.83
C PRO A 89 13.48 -19.61 21.40
N HIS A 90 13.10 -18.82 20.40
CA HIS A 90 13.00 -19.17 18.96
C HIS A 90 12.88 -17.89 18.12
N GLY A 91 12.87 -18.02 16.79
CA GLY A 91 12.71 -16.91 15.83
C GLY A 91 13.91 -16.75 14.91
N THR A 92 14.10 -15.57 14.32
CA THR A 92 15.27 -15.25 13.48
C THR A 92 15.94 -13.93 13.91
N SER A 93 17.26 -13.88 13.86
CA SER A 93 18.04 -12.66 14.04
C SER A 93 18.93 -12.42 12.82
N VAL A 94 18.94 -11.18 12.34
CA VAL A 94 19.76 -10.72 11.23
C VAL A 94 20.58 -9.52 11.67
N VAL A 95 21.89 -9.67 11.67
CA VAL A 95 22.86 -8.61 11.95
C VAL A 95 23.58 -8.30 10.66
N PHE A 96 23.63 -7.03 10.27
CA PHE A 96 24.40 -6.60 9.11
C PHE A 96 25.05 -5.26 9.41
N GLN A 97 26.19 -5.01 8.78
CA GLN A 97 26.83 -3.72 8.88
C GLN A 97 26.05 -2.68 8.07
N ALA A 98 25.66 -1.59 8.71
CA ALA A 98 25.31 -0.36 8.02
C ALA A 98 26.62 0.25 7.49
N SER A 99 26.74 0.41 6.16
CA SER A 99 27.96 1.00 5.58
C SER A 99 27.94 2.51 5.82
N VAL A 100 28.99 3.03 6.45
CA VAL A 100 29.22 4.48 6.64
C VAL A 100 29.73 5.14 5.34
N ALA A 101 30.09 4.35 4.32
CA ALA A 101 30.85 4.79 3.15
C ALA A 101 30.05 5.54 2.06
N ASP A 102 28.71 5.58 2.13
CA ASP A 102 27.86 6.29 1.14
C ASP A 102 27.41 7.70 1.61
N GLY A 103 28.14 8.29 2.56
CA GLY A 103 27.79 9.59 3.13
C GLY A 103 26.90 9.46 4.37
N GLY A 104 27.43 8.82 5.42
CA GLY A 104 26.96 8.92 6.80
C GLY A 104 25.46 8.78 7.00
N GLU A 105 24.96 7.55 7.14
CA GLU A 105 23.65 7.31 7.74
C GLU A 105 23.71 7.82 9.20
N TYR A 106 23.21 9.03 9.43
CA TYR A 106 22.93 9.53 10.78
C TYR A 106 22.01 8.51 11.47
N PRO A 107 22.17 8.21 12.78
CA PRO A 107 21.29 7.30 13.51
C PRO A 107 19.77 7.57 13.30
N GLY A 108 19.41 8.83 13.05
CA GLY A 108 18.05 9.22 12.68
C GLY A 108 17.53 8.61 11.36
N ALA A 109 18.40 8.32 10.39
CA ALA A 109 18.02 7.71 9.11
C ALA A 109 17.51 6.27 9.29
N VAL A 110 18.19 5.47 10.13
CA VAL A 110 17.76 4.10 10.44
C VAL A 110 16.45 4.11 11.20
N ARG A 111 16.32 4.95 12.25
CA ARG A 111 15.05 5.08 12.99
C ARG A 111 13.90 5.48 12.08
N ASN A 112 14.11 6.44 11.17
CA ASN A 112 13.10 6.86 10.21
C ASN A 112 12.72 5.74 9.23
N ALA A 113 13.69 4.96 8.75
CA ALA A 113 13.41 3.80 7.90
C ALA A 113 12.61 2.72 8.64
N VAL A 114 12.94 2.44 9.90
CA VAL A 114 12.17 1.52 10.75
C VAL A 114 10.77 2.04 11.01
N GLN A 115 10.61 3.33 11.31
CA GLN A 115 9.30 3.95 11.50
C GLN A 115 8.45 3.91 10.22
N ALA A 116 9.05 4.12 9.04
CA ALA A 116 8.36 4.00 7.77
C ALA A 116 7.89 2.56 7.50
N ALA A 117 8.77 1.57 7.72
CA ALA A 117 8.45 0.16 7.55
C ALA A 117 7.38 -0.33 8.55
N ALA A 118 7.43 0.15 9.79
CA ALA A 118 6.50 -0.23 10.85
C ALA A 118 5.10 0.37 10.67
N LEU A 119 4.97 1.51 9.98
CA LEU A 119 3.75 2.31 9.97
C LEU A 119 2.49 1.51 9.62
N HIS A 120 2.56 0.66 8.60
CA HIS A 120 1.46 -0.18 8.13
C HIS A 120 1.72 -1.68 8.34
N TYR A 121 2.77 -2.02 9.11
CA TYR A 121 3.13 -3.40 9.41
C TYR A 121 2.11 -4.04 10.37
N PRO A 122 1.68 -5.30 10.15
CA PRO A 122 0.67 -5.96 10.97
C PRO A 122 1.16 -6.35 12.37
N LEU A 123 2.46 -6.47 12.60
CA LEU A 123 3.02 -6.82 13.90
C LEU A 123 3.63 -5.59 14.62
N PRO A 124 3.68 -5.59 15.96
CA PRO A 124 4.41 -4.57 16.71
C PRO A 124 5.89 -4.56 16.31
N VAL A 125 6.48 -3.37 16.20
CA VAL A 125 7.92 -3.19 15.91
C VAL A 125 8.50 -2.31 17.00
N THR A 126 9.57 -2.79 17.65
CA THR A 126 10.33 -2.02 18.64
C THR A 126 11.68 -1.61 18.07
N PHE A 127 12.11 -0.40 18.38
CA PHE A 127 13.42 0.12 18.01
C PHE A 127 14.27 0.36 19.27
N SER A 128 15.56 0.08 19.19
CA SER A 128 16.52 0.35 20.26
C SER A 128 17.80 0.87 19.65
N ASP A 129 18.34 1.94 20.24
CA ASP A 129 19.64 2.49 19.85
C ASP A 129 20.71 2.00 20.83
N GLU A 130 21.77 1.38 20.31
CA GLU A 130 22.89 0.94 21.13
C GLU A 130 23.66 2.12 21.74
N VAL A 131 23.59 3.31 21.13
CA VAL A 131 24.28 4.52 21.60
C VAL A 131 23.57 5.12 22.82
N THR A 132 22.25 4.98 22.89
CA THR A 132 21.44 5.52 23.99
C THR A 132 20.63 4.38 24.61
N PRO A 133 21.12 3.73 25.69
CA PRO A 133 20.45 2.60 26.31
C PRO A 133 19.20 3.06 27.07
N THR A 134 18.13 3.30 26.32
CA THR A 134 16.76 3.46 26.81
C THR A 134 15.98 2.17 26.56
N GLU A 135 14.84 2.03 27.24
CA GLU A 135 13.90 0.95 26.94
C GLU A 135 13.53 0.94 25.43
N PRO A 136 13.30 -0.24 24.82
CA PRO A 136 12.88 -0.33 23.44
C PRO A 136 11.64 0.53 23.16
N GLU A 137 11.76 1.44 22.20
CA GLU A 137 10.68 2.30 21.79
C GLU A 137 9.72 1.53 20.89
N LEU A 138 8.42 1.50 21.22
CA LEU A 138 7.40 0.97 20.32
C LEU A 138 7.16 1.96 19.16
N MET A 139 7.41 1.51 17.94
CA MET A 139 7.20 2.33 16.74
C MET A 139 5.71 2.61 16.52
N HIS A 140 5.40 3.84 16.09
CA HIS A 140 4.03 4.24 15.83
C HIS A 140 3.45 3.43 14.65
N ARG A 141 2.24 2.92 14.82
CA ARG A 141 1.52 2.12 13.82
C ARG A 141 0.18 2.76 13.50
N LYS A 142 -0.23 2.63 12.25
CA LYS A 142 -1.50 3.11 11.73
C LYS A 142 -2.08 2.06 10.78
N ALA A 143 -3.34 1.67 10.99
CA ALA A 143 -4.02 0.82 10.02
C ALA A 143 -4.03 1.50 8.63
N PHE A 144 -3.73 0.73 7.58
CA PHE A 144 -3.62 1.29 6.23
C PHE A 144 -4.93 1.95 5.76
N LEU A 145 -6.06 1.36 6.16
CA LEU A 145 -7.40 1.83 5.80
C LEU A 145 -8.02 2.81 6.80
N ASP A 146 -7.25 3.32 7.77
CA ASP A 146 -7.78 4.28 8.75
C ASP A 146 -8.24 5.57 8.07
N GLY A 147 -9.50 5.95 8.34
CA GLY A 147 -10.19 7.07 7.69
C GLY A 147 -11.03 6.69 6.46
N ALA A 148 -11.15 5.41 6.12
CA ALA A 148 -12.09 4.96 5.10
C ALA A 148 -13.54 5.16 5.57
N VAL A 149 -14.41 5.66 4.68
CA VAL A 149 -15.85 5.85 4.92
C VAL A 149 -16.66 4.59 4.65
N HIS A 150 -16.08 3.64 3.92
CA HIS A 150 -16.64 2.31 3.66
C HIS A 150 -15.49 1.31 3.58
N ALA A 151 -15.71 0.09 4.08
CA ALA A 151 -14.74 -0.99 3.97
C ALA A 151 -15.45 -2.32 3.71
N GLU A 152 -14.90 -3.11 2.79
CA GLU A 152 -15.47 -4.43 2.47
C GLU A 152 -14.39 -5.47 2.12
N PRO A 153 -14.54 -6.72 2.59
CA PRO A 153 -13.62 -7.79 2.26
C PRO A 153 -13.84 -8.27 0.82
N TRP A 154 -12.75 -8.62 0.14
CA TRP A 154 -12.78 -9.27 -1.16
C TRP A 154 -11.58 -10.19 -1.32
N LYS A 155 -11.81 -11.47 -1.62
CA LYS A 155 -10.76 -12.45 -1.97
C LYS A 155 -9.43 -12.29 -1.22
N GLY A 156 -9.49 -12.25 0.11
CA GLY A 156 -8.27 -12.20 0.91
C GLY A 156 -7.61 -10.83 1.08
N LEU A 157 -8.32 -9.76 0.72
CA LEU A 157 -7.98 -8.36 1.04
C LEU A 157 -9.22 -7.62 1.54
N VAL A 158 -9.03 -6.39 2.01
CA VAL A 158 -10.09 -5.46 2.36
C VAL A 158 -9.93 -4.21 1.50
N PHE A 159 -10.99 -3.81 0.80
CA PHE A 159 -11.06 -2.49 0.19
C PHE A 159 -11.47 -1.47 1.23
N GLY A 160 -10.78 -0.33 1.28
CA GLY A 160 -11.23 0.88 1.96
C GLY A 160 -11.54 1.96 0.94
N VAL A 161 -12.70 2.59 1.05
CA VAL A 161 -13.09 3.73 0.20
C VAL A 161 -12.98 5.01 1.01
N PHE A 162 -12.37 6.02 0.41
CA PHE A 162 -12.12 7.33 1.03
C PHE A 162 -12.83 8.42 0.24
N ARG A 163 -13.32 9.43 0.96
CA ARG A 163 -13.94 10.62 0.40
C ARG A 163 -13.02 11.82 0.62
N ASN A 164 -12.71 12.55 -0.46
CA ASN A 164 -11.73 13.63 -0.52
C ASN A 164 -10.39 13.31 0.15
N PRO A 165 -9.76 12.17 -0.16
CA PRO A 165 -8.52 11.81 0.48
C PRO A 165 -7.39 12.74 0.04
N ARG A 166 -6.71 13.35 1.01
CA ARG A 166 -5.45 14.06 0.77
C ARG A 166 -4.28 13.11 0.49
N ARG A 167 -4.42 11.82 0.83
CA ARG A 167 -3.35 10.81 0.86
C ARG A 167 -3.24 9.96 -0.42
N PHE A 168 -4.17 10.06 -1.37
CA PHE A 168 -4.24 9.14 -2.53
C PHE A 168 -4.29 9.85 -3.91
N GLY A 169 -3.40 10.82 -4.12
CA GLY A 169 -3.15 11.42 -5.43
C GLY A 169 -2.53 10.45 -6.46
N LEU A 170 -2.36 10.90 -7.70
CA LEU A 170 -1.69 10.13 -8.75
C LEU A 170 -0.27 9.74 -8.33
N GLY A 171 0.04 8.44 -8.37
CA GLY A 171 1.36 7.90 -8.06
C GLY A 171 1.63 7.58 -6.59
N LEU A 172 0.67 7.84 -5.69
CA LEU A 172 0.76 7.43 -4.28
C LEU A 172 0.32 5.99 -4.08
N GLU A 173 0.84 5.35 -3.04
CA GLU A 173 0.60 3.95 -2.71
C GLU A 173 -0.84 3.73 -2.24
N ASP A 174 -1.56 2.84 -2.91
CA ASP A 174 -2.97 2.55 -2.67
C ASP A 174 -3.22 1.07 -2.32
N VAL A 175 -2.17 0.27 -2.21
CA VAL A 175 -2.24 -1.11 -1.71
C VAL A 175 -1.15 -1.37 -0.68
N ASN A 176 -1.50 -2.04 0.42
CA ASN A 176 -0.59 -2.48 1.46
C ASN A 176 -0.45 -4.02 1.47
N PHE A 177 0.79 -4.50 1.39
CA PHE A 177 1.18 -5.90 1.57
C PHE A 177 1.96 -6.02 2.86
N HIS A 178 1.28 -6.20 3.99
CA HIS A 178 1.93 -6.39 5.28
C HIS A 178 3.01 -5.33 5.58
N GLY A 179 2.76 -4.05 5.30
CA GLY A 179 3.71 -2.95 5.51
C GLY A 179 4.50 -2.53 4.27
N LEU A 180 4.54 -3.36 3.21
CA LEU A 180 5.03 -2.94 1.90
C LEU A 180 3.90 -2.27 1.11
N THR A 181 3.95 -0.95 1.01
CA THR A 181 2.96 -0.18 0.25
C THR A 181 3.39 -0.01 -1.20
N VAL A 182 2.48 -0.24 -2.15
CA VAL A 182 2.74 -0.15 -3.60
C VAL A 182 1.64 0.63 -4.32
N ALA A 183 2.01 1.30 -5.41
CA ALA A 183 1.08 2.03 -6.26
C ALA A 183 0.52 1.12 -7.36
N VAL A 184 -0.71 0.62 -7.14
CA VAL A 184 -1.44 -0.26 -8.07
C VAL A 184 -2.34 0.56 -9.01
N ARG A 185 -2.63 1.81 -8.64
CA ARG A 185 -3.54 2.71 -9.33
C ARG A 185 -4.95 2.14 -9.37
N LEU A 186 -5.47 1.84 -8.19
CA LEU A 186 -6.88 1.54 -7.99
C LEU A 186 -7.73 2.74 -8.46
N PRO A 187 -8.96 2.48 -8.96
CA PRO A 187 -9.80 3.54 -9.52
C PRO A 187 -10.17 4.59 -8.49
N GLY A 188 -10.40 5.81 -8.99
CA GLY A 188 -11.16 6.84 -8.28
C GLY A 188 -12.38 7.24 -9.12
N VAL A 189 -13.36 7.83 -8.46
CA VAL A 189 -14.58 8.39 -9.06
C VAL A 189 -14.73 9.81 -8.56
N GLU A 190 -15.08 10.73 -9.44
CA GLU A 190 -15.34 12.12 -9.08
C GLU A 190 -16.84 12.40 -9.23
N SER A 191 -17.45 12.89 -8.14
CA SER A 191 -18.81 13.39 -8.15
C SER A 191 -18.88 14.72 -8.92
N VAL A 192 -20.04 15.05 -9.49
CA VAL A 192 -20.20 16.27 -10.31
C VAL A 192 -19.95 17.58 -9.56
N ASP A 193 -19.94 17.56 -8.23
CA ASP A 193 -19.62 18.68 -7.34
C ASP A 193 -18.13 18.77 -6.97
N GLY A 194 -17.27 17.91 -7.56
CA GLY A 194 -15.83 17.86 -7.33
C GLY A 194 -15.40 17.01 -6.13
N VAL A 195 -16.32 16.25 -5.51
CA VAL A 195 -15.95 15.30 -4.46
C VAL A 195 -15.24 14.10 -5.07
N HIS A 196 -14.03 13.80 -4.59
CA HIS A 196 -13.25 12.66 -5.07
C HIS A 196 -13.43 11.45 -4.15
N TRP A 197 -13.78 10.32 -4.73
CA TRP A 197 -13.84 9.01 -4.08
C TRP A 197 -12.68 8.15 -4.56
N LYS A 198 -12.02 7.44 -3.66
CA LYS A 198 -10.85 6.65 -3.99
C LYS A 198 -10.82 5.35 -3.21
N ALA A 199 -10.48 4.26 -3.88
CA ALA A 199 -10.23 2.98 -3.24
C ALA A 199 -8.76 2.82 -2.87
N ALA A 200 -8.51 2.18 -1.73
CA ALA A 200 -7.24 1.57 -1.34
C ALA A 200 -7.51 0.12 -0.90
N ALA A 201 -6.49 -0.74 -0.86
CA ALA A 201 -6.63 -2.12 -0.39
C ALA A 201 -5.57 -2.52 0.63
N ASP A 202 -5.99 -3.26 1.66
CA ASP A 202 -5.09 -3.87 2.64
C ASP A 202 -5.15 -5.39 2.51
N ILE A 203 -4.02 -6.01 2.20
CA ILE A 203 -3.92 -7.42 1.85
C ILE A 203 -3.55 -8.25 3.07
N TYR A 204 -4.34 -9.31 3.31
CA TYR A 204 -4.02 -10.32 4.30
C TYR A 204 -3.75 -11.71 3.71
N ARG A 205 -4.23 -11.99 2.48
CA ARG A 205 -4.07 -13.25 1.75
C ARG A 205 -4.46 -13.12 0.27
N CYS A 206 -3.60 -12.65 -0.62
CA CYS A 206 -3.96 -12.50 -2.04
C CYS A 206 -2.90 -13.09 -3.00
N PRO A 207 -2.78 -14.42 -3.10
CA PRO A 207 -1.82 -15.11 -3.99
C PRO A 207 -1.85 -14.63 -5.43
N GLU A 208 -3.03 -14.29 -5.92
CA GLU A 208 -3.27 -14.00 -7.34
C GLU A 208 -2.81 -12.59 -7.75
N LEU A 209 -2.43 -11.75 -6.77
CA LEU A 209 -1.88 -10.43 -7.03
C LEU A 209 -0.35 -10.51 -7.07
N GLU A 210 0.19 -10.67 -8.27
CA GLU A 210 1.61 -10.82 -8.51
C GLU A 210 2.35 -9.46 -8.50
N LEU A 211 3.52 -9.44 -7.87
CA LEU A 211 4.43 -8.28 -7.89
C LEU A 211 5.63 -8.55 -8.81
N VAL A 212 6.09 -7.50 -9.51
CA VAL A 212 7.27 -7.57 -10.37
C VAL A 212 8.51 -7.84 -9.52
N LEU A 213 9.17 -8.95 -9.83
CA LEU A 213 10.47 -9.29 -9.29
C LEU A 213 11.57 -8.47 -9.98
N PRO A 214 12.66 -8.10 -9.28
CA PRO A 214 12.99 -8.50 -7.92
C PRO A 214 12.47 -7.56 -6.82
N ALA A 215 12.20 -6.29 -7.12
CA ALA A 215 12.06 -5.24 -6.10
C ALA A 215 10.66 -5.14 -5.47
N ARG A 216 9.63 -5.79 -6.05
CA ARG A 216 8.24 -5.80 -5.55
C ARG A 216 7.60 -4.42 -5.39
N ARG A 217 8.06 -3.44 -6.15
CA ARG A 217 7.52 -2.07 -6.13
C ARG A 217 6.40 -1.85 -7.15
N GLU A 218 6.22 -2.81 -8.04
CA GLU A 218 5.29 -2.73 -9.16
C GLU A 218 4.45 -4.01 -9.20
N VAL A 219 3.20 -3.90 -9.64
CA VAL A 219 2.28 -5.03 -9.84
C VAL A 219 2.40 -5.54 -11.27
N VAL A 220 2.25 -6.85 -11.46
CA VAL A 220 2.16 -7.47 -12.79
C VAL A 220 0.76 -7.23 -13.35
N GLU A 221 0.66 -6.79 -14.61
CA GLU A 221 -0.62 -6.61 -15.29
C GLU A 221 -1.21 -7.96 -15.69
N THR A 222 -2.13 -8.47 -14.86
CA THR A 222 -2.83 -9.74 -15.03
C THR A 222 -4.34 -9.55 -15.17
N PRO A 223 -5.09 -10.56 -15.67
CA PRO A 223 -6.56 -10.54 -15.62
C PRO A 223 -7.11 -10.38 -14.19
N PHE A 224 -6.39 -10.90 -13.18
CA PHE A 224 -6.76 -10.72 -11.79
C PHE A 224 -6.67 -9.25 -11.38
N LEU A 225 -5.60 -8.55 -11.76
CA LEU A 225 -5.44 -7.12 -11.47
C LEU A 225 -6.54 -6.28 -12.13
N GLN A 226 -6.93 -6.59 -13.36
CA GLN A 226 -8.08 -5.92 -13.98
C GLN A 226 -9.36 -6.16 -13.18
N LYS A 227 -9.58 -7.40 -12.72
CA LYS A 227 -10.75 -7.71 -11.89
C LYS A 227 -10.71 -7.03 -10.52
N LEU A 228 -9.53 -6.90 -9.93
CA LEU A 228 -9.30 -6.14 -8.70
C LEU A 228 -9.72 -4.68 -8.89
N ARG A 229 -9.26 -4.02 -9.97
CA ARG A 229 -9.61 -2.63 -10.29
C ARG A 229 -11.12 -2.46 -10.52
N GLU A 230 -11.74 -3.35 -11.31
CA GLU A 230 -13.19 -3.34 -11.49
C GLU A 230 -13.93 -3.46 -10.14
N THR A 231 -13.52 -4.41 -9.30
CA THR A 231 -14.16 -4.64 -8.01
C THR A 231 -13.97 -3.46 -7.06
N ALA A 232 -12.79 -2.83 -7.05
CA ALA A 232 -12.51 -1.62 -6.30
C ALA A 232 -13.42 -0.46 -6.73
N ARG A 233 -13.73 -0.33 -8.02
CA ARG A 233 -14.71 0.65 -8.52
C ARG A 233 -16.11 0.34 -7.99
N LEU A 234 -16.52 -0.92 -8.01
CA LEU A 234 -17.81 -1.32 -7.44
C LEU A 234 -17.89 -1.06 -5.93
N ALA A 235 -16.78 -1.20 -5.19
CA ALA A 235 -16.72 -0.82 -3.78
C ALA A 235 -16.96 0.69 -3.60
N ILE A 236 -16.41 1.54 -4.47
CA ILE A 236 -16.70 2.98 -4.48
C ILE A 236 -18.18 3.24 -4.71
N TYR A 237 -18.79 2.59 -5.71
CA TYR A 237 -20.22 2.73 -5.98
C TYR A 237 -21.09 2.31 -4.79
N ARG A 238 -20.75 1.22 -4.09
CA ARG A 238 -21.45 0.80 -2.86
C ARG A 238 -21.30 1.81 -1.72
N ALA A 239 -20.15 2.47 -1.62
CA ALA A 239 -19.94 3.54 -0.64
C ALA A 239 -20.78 4.78 -0.99
N MET A 240 -20.84 5.14 -2.27
CA MET A 240 -21.68 6.24 -2.77
C MET A 240 -23.18 5.96 -2.53
N ALA A 241 -23.65 4.74 -2.78
CA ALA A 241 -25.03 4.33 -2.54
C ALA A 241 -25.48 4.51 -1.08
N GLN A 242 -24.56 4.48 -0.13
CA GLN A 242 -24.83 4.67 1.31
C GLN A 242 -24.71 6.13 1.75
N HIS A 243 -24.27 7.03 0.87
CA HIS A 243 -24.06 8.43 1.18
C HIS A 243 -25.30 9.26 0.85
N ASP A 244 -25.65 10.23 1.70
CA ASP A 244 -26.88 11.02 1.55
C ASP A 244 -26.90 11.88 0.28
N ASP A 245 -25.74 12.37 -0.15
CA ASP A 245 -25.58 13.19 -1.34
C ASP A 245 -24.38 12.71 -2.20
N PRO A 246 -24.55 11.65 -3.02
CA PRO A 246 -23.44 11.01 -3.73
C PRO A 246 -23.07 11.69 -5.06
N ARG A 247 -24.04 12.35 -5.71
CA ARG A 247 -23.90 13.10 -6.97
C ARG A 247 -22.97 12.43 -8.02
N PRO A 248 -23.18 11.15 -8.38
CA PRO A 248 -22.34 10.47 -9.36
C PRO A 248 -22.41 11.16 -10.73
N ALA A 249 -21.30 11.16 -11.46
CA ALA A 249 -21.32 11.48 -12.89
C ALA A 249 -22.21 10.48 -13.64
N TYR A 250 -22.83 10.91 -14.75
CA TYR A 250 -23.80 10.08 -15.49
C TYR A 250 -23.23 8.70 -15.87
N LEU A 251 -22.00 8.65 -16.38
CA LEU A 251 -21.35 7.39 -16.78
C LEU A 251 -21.10 6.45 -15.59
N ASP A 252 -20.78 7.00 -14.42
CA ASP A 252 -20.57 6.22 -13.20
C ASP A 252 -21.89 5.72 -12.62
N TRP A 253 -22.94 6.56 -12.68
CA TRP A 253 -24.30 6.18 -12.30
C TRP A 253 -24.84 5.04 -13.18
N GLU A 254 -24.66 5.14 -14.49
CA GLU A 254 -25.06 4.10 -15.45
C GLU A 254 -24.29 2.78 -15.20
N GLN A 255 -22.97 2.85 -15.04
CA GLN A 255 -22.14 1.68 -14.72
C GLN A 255 -22.54 1.03 -13.39
N ALA A 256 -22.84 1.83 -12.36
CA ALA A 256 -23.30 1.32 -11.08
C ALA A 256 -24.64 0.57 -11.21
N LYS A 257 -25.59 1.17 -11.95
CA LYS A 257 -26.89 0.58 -12.22
C LYS A 257 -26.78 -0.74 -12.99
N ASP A 258 -25.93 -0.81 -14.02
CA ASP A 258 -25.66 -2.04 -14.78
C ASP A 258 -25.05 -3.14 -13.90
N ALA A 259 -24.28 -2.75 -12.88
CA ALA A 259 -23.74 -3.64 -11.86
C ALA A 259 -24.74 -3.99 -10.73
N GLY A 260 -25.98 -3.49 -10.80
CA GLY A 260 -27.03 -3.73 -9.80
C GLY A 260 -26.85 -2.94 -8.50
N ILE A 261 -26.10 -1.84 -8.53
CA ILE A 261 -25.87 -0.94 -7.39
C ILE A 261 -26.73 0.31 -7.59
N ASP A 262 -27.69 0.51 -6.70
CA ASP A 262 -28.58 1.67 -6.76
C ASP A 262 -27.94 2.89 -6.09
N ILE A 263 -27.49 3.85 -6.90
CA ILE A 263 -26.98 5.14 -6.44
C ILE A 263 -28.02 6.19 -6.83
N ALA A 264 -28.38 7.06 -5.88
CA ALA A 264 -29.22 8.23 -6.18
C ALA A 264 -28.56 9.06 -7.31
N PRO A 265 -29.28 9.36 -8.40
CA PRO A 265 -28.74 10.18 -9.48
C PRO A 265 -28.43 11.59 -8.97
N ALA A 266 -27.48 12.26 -9.62
CA ALA A 266 -27.24 13.67 -9.34
C ALA A 266 -28.50 14.51 -9.62
N PRO A 267 -28.84 15.49 -8.75
CA PRO A 267 -29.91 16.43 -9.03
C PRO A 267 -29.72 17.13 -10.38
N ALA A 268 -30.82 17.40 -11.09
CA ALA A 268 -30.80 18.17 -12.34
C ALA A 268 -30.58 19.66 -12.04
N GLU A 269 -29.38 20.00 -11.60
CA GLU A 269 -28.98 21.34 -11.21
C GLU A 269 -27.82 21.84 -12.07
N LEU A 270 -27.87 23.12 -12.46
CA LEU A 270 -26.76 23.80 -13.12
C LEU A 270 -26.46 25.13 -12.45
N ARG A 271 -25.20 25.58 -12.60
CA ARG A 271 -24.84 26.95 -12.21
C ARG A 271 -25.40 27.91 -13.26
N PRO A 272 -26.19 28.92 -12.86
CA PRO A 272 -26.68 29.93 -13.79
C PRO A 272 -25.50 30.65 -14.44
N TRP A 273 -25.50 30.70 -15.78
CA TRP A 273 -24.55 31.50 -16.50
C TRP A 273 -24.70 32.97 -16.12
N ARG A 274 -23.57 33.66 -15.94
CA ARG A 274 -23.52 35.11 -15.76
C ARG A 274 -22.48 35.69 -16.71
N PRO A 275 -22.78 36.84 -17.35
CA PRO A 275 -21.81 37.52 -18.18
C PRO A 275 -20.65 38.04 -17.33
N ALA A 276 -19.43 37.92 -17.86
CA ALA A 276 -18.27 38.59 -17.29
C ALA A 276 -18.47 40.10 -17.36
N ILE A 277 -18.23 40.81 -16.25
CA ILE A 277 -18.22 42.27 -16.19
C ILE A 277 -16.78 42.74 -16.02
N ALA A 278 -16.41 43.81 -16.71
CA ALA A 278 -15.08 44.40 -16.64
C ALA A 278 -14.95 45.37 -15.44
N ASP A 279 -15.21 44.87 -14.23
CA ASP A 279 -15.02 45.62 -12.99
C ASP A 279 -14.15 44.79 -12.05
N ILE A 280 -12.93 45.28 -11.78
CA ILE A 280 -11.91 44.55 -11.00
C ILE A 280 -12.16 44.65 -9.49
N ASP A 281 -13.01 45.60 -9.07
CA ASP A 281 -13.33 45.85 -7.65
C ASP A 281 -14.63 45.15 -7.22
N ASP A 282 -15.39 44.57 -8.16
CA ASP A 282 -16.67 43.92 -7.90
C ASP A 282 -16.49 42.38 -7.78
N TRP A 283 -15.82 41.94 -6.70
CA TRP A 283 -15.79 40.52 -6.36
C TRP A 283 -17.21 40.03 -6.04
N ARG A 284 -17.78 39.22 -6.93
CA ARG A 284 -19.08 38.59 -6.74
C ARG A 284 -18.92 37.11 -6.45
N GLU A 285 -19.59 36.66 -5.40
CA GLU A 285 -19.68 35.24 -5.08
C GLU A 285 -20.26 34.47 -6.27
N MET A 286 -19.63 33.32 -6.60
CA MET A 286 -20.07 32.45 -7.68
C MET A 286 -21.52 32.01 -7.44
N PRO A 287 -22.40 32.08 -8.45
CA PRO A 287 -23.77 31.59 -8.30
C PRO A 287 -23.78 30.14 -7.85
N GLY A 288 -24.62 29.86 -6.85
CA GLY A 288 -24.92 28.49 -6.44
C GLY A 288 -25.63 27.71 -7.55
N LEU A 289 -25.69 26.40 -7.38
CA LEU A 289 -26.46 25.50 -8.22
C LEU A 289 -27.96 25.85 -8.15
N LYS A 290 -28.66 25.76 -9.28
CA LYS A 290 -30.11 25.91 -9.38
C LYS A 290 -30.72 24.72 -10.12
N GLU A 291 -31.85 24.26 -9.63
CA GLU A 291 -32.67 23.26 -10.30
C GLU A 291 -33.09 23.75 -11.68
N ILE A 292 -32.99 22.86 -12.67
CA ILE A 292 -33.28 23.13 -14.07
C ILE A 292 -34.76 22.80 -14.32
N GLY A 293 -35.55 23.83 -14.59
CA GLY A 293 -36.93 23.66 -15.07
C GLY A 293 -36.99 23.17 -16.53
N MET A 294 -38.17 22.69 -16.96
CA MET A 294 -38.39 22.27 -18.36
C MET A 294 -38.22 23.40 -19.39
N ASP A 295 -38.24 24.65 -18.94
CA ASP A 295 -38.08 25.88 -19.70
C ASP A 295 -36.62 26.37 -19.77
N ALA A 296 -35.68 25.64 -19.17
CA ALA A 296 -34.28 26.03 -19.17
C ALA A 296 -33.66 25.92 -20.58
N LEU A 297 -32.94 26.97 -20.98
CA LEU A 297 -32.11 26.99 -22.17
C LEU A 297 -30.71 26.50 -21.80
N LEU A 298 -30.35 25.32 -22.28
CA LEU A 298 -28.99 24.80 -22.19
C LEU A 298 -28.14 25.45 -23.29
N MET A 299 -27.12 26.18 -22.88
CA MET A 299 -26.13 26.74 -23.80
C MET A 299 -24.81 26.02 -23.58
N GLU A 300 -24.18 25.58 -24.66
CA GLU A 300 -22.83 25.03 -24.61
C GLU A 300 -21.88 26.15 -24.15
N TYR A 301 -20.99 25.84 -23.20
CA TYR A 301 -20.03 26.81 -22.71
C TYR A 301 -18.93 26.98 -23.75
N ASP A 302 -19.00 28.06 -24.53
CA ASP A 302 -17.94 28.46 -25.44
C ASP A 302 -16.92 29.30 -24.66
N SER A 303 -15.71 28.75 -24.47
CA SER A 303 -14.64 29.42 -23.75
C SER A 303 -13.96 30.53 -24.56
N GLU A 304 -14.21 30.59 -25.87
CA GLU A 304 -13.69 31.65 -26.74
C GLU A 304 -14.71 32.80 -26.84
N PRO A 305 -14.31 34.05 -26.57
CA PRO A 305 -15.16 35.17 -26.93
C PRO A 305 -15.34 35.15 -28.45
N PRO A 306 -16.57 35.28 -28.98
CA PRO A 306 -16.76 35.39 -30.42
C PRO A 306 -15.87 36.53 -30.90
N GLN A 307 -15.02 36.26 -31.89
CA GLN A 307 -14.26 37.31 -32.57
C GLN A 307 -15.28 38.33 -33.05
N ALA A 308 -15.44 39.41 -32.28
CA ALA A 308 -16.32 40.51 -32.63
C ALA A 308 -15.83 40.99 -33.98
N GLN A 309 -16.69 40.86 -34.98
CA GLN A 309 -16.45 41.26 -36.36
C GLN A 309 -15.88 42.67 -36.37
N ALA A 310 -14.57 42.77 -36.62
CA ALA A 310 -13.93 44.01 -36.99
C ALA A 310 -14.44 44.36 -38.40
N ASN A 311 -15.48 45.17 -38.45
CA ASN A 311 -15.81 46.01 -39.60
C ASN A 311 -15.39 47.44 -39.30
#